data_AF-A0A5B2VB26-F1
#
_entry.id   AF-A0A5B2VB26-F1
#
_cell.length_a   1.000
_cell.length_b   1.000
_cell.length_c   1.000
_cell.angle_alpha   90.00
_cell.angle_beta   90.00
_cell.angle_gamma   90.00
#
_symmetry.space_group_name_H-M   'P 1'
#
loop_
_entity.id
_entity.type
_entity.pdbx_description
1 polymer ?
#
loop_
_entity_poly.entity_id
_entity_poly.type
_entity_poly.pdbx_seq_one_letter_code
_entity_poly.pdbx_strand_id
1 'polypeptide(L)'
;MAVNQLNRAFARAAADTSESAAHAAVTISARMPVLMAGLIVPSAAGYAAWTEAYTEKVEAVWLGVMAASAAWGAAMAQAAFLPPTPMGLAEEVMRVATIAAKPSRRKAKANARRYARG
;
A
#
# COMPACT_ATOMS: atom_id res chain seq x y z
N MET A 1 5.26 -25.20 14.38
CA MET A 1 6.05 -24.48 13.34
C MET A 1 5.26 -23.37 12.65
N ALA A 2 4.01 -23.58 12.24
CA ALA A 2 3.16 -22.56 11.55
C ALA A 2 2.96 -21.25 12.34
N VAL A 3 2.64 -21.31 13.64
CA VAL A 3 2.45 -20.11 14.48
C VAL A 3 3.68 -19.19 14.49
N ASN A 4 4.89 -19.76 14.50
CA ASN A 4 6.12 -18.97 14.47
C ASN A 4 6.34 -18.29 13.10
N GLN A 5 5.90 -18.92 12.01
CA GLN A 5 5.96 -18.32 10.68
C GLN A 5 4.94 -17.17 10.56
N LEU A 6 3.71 -17.38 11.04
CA LEU A 6 2.68 -16.35 11.06
C LEU A 6 3.10 -15.14 11.91
N ASN A 7 3.66 -15.35 13.11
CA ASN A 7 4.17 -14.27 13.96
C ASN A 7 5.27 -13.46 13.27
N ARG A 8 6.20 -14.11 12.55
CA ARG A 8 7.22 -13.43 11.76
C ARG A 8 6.63 -12.64 10.59
N ALA A 9 5.61 -13.20 9.92
CA ALA A 9 4.91 -12.51 8.85
C ALA A 9 4.19 -11.26 9.38
N PHE A 10 3.54 -11.34 10.54
CA PHE A 10 2.93 -10.19 11.22
C PHE A 10 3.95 -9.13 11.61
N ALA A 11 5.05 -9.51 12.27
CA ALA A 11 6.09 -8.58 12.66
C ALA A 11 6.68 -7.85 11.45
N ARG A 12 6.91 -8.56 10.34
CA ARG A 12 7.38 -7.96 9.09
C ARG A 12 6.34 -7.04 8.46
N ALA A 13 5.08 -7.45 8.43
CA ALA A 13 3.99 -6.63 7.91
C ALA A 13 3.82 -5.33 8.72
N ALA A 14 3.97 -5.40 10.04
CA ALA A 14 3.96 -4.23 10.92
C ALA A 14 5.13 -3.28 10.60
N ALA A 15 6.36 -3.79 10.57
CA ALA A 15 7.55 -2.99 10.24
C ALA A 15 7.44 -2.31 8.87
N ASP A 16 7.05 -3.05 7.84
CA ASP A 16 6.90 -2.50 6.49
C ASP A 16 5.77 -1.44 6.43
N THR A 17 4.72 -1.61 7.24
CA THR A 17 3.62 -0.63 7.33
C THR A 17 4.09 0.64 8.04
N SER A 18 4.89 0.52 9.10
CA SER A 18 5.51 1.67 9.77
C SER A 18 6.46 2.44 8.84
N GLU A 19 7.31 1.77 8.05
CA GLU A 19 8.16 2.43 7.04
C GLU A 19 7.31 3.18 6.01
N SER A 20 6.23 2.54 5.53
CA SER A 20 5.32 3.13 4.55
C SER A 20 4.58 4.35 5.10
N ALA A 21 4.17 4.30 6.38
CA ALA A 21 3.54 5.42 7.06
C ALA A 21 4.50 6.62 7.18
N ALA A 22 5.78 6.39 7.50
CA ALA A 22 6.79 7.45 7.54
C ALA A 22 6.98 8.09 6.15
N HIS A 23 7.07 7.29 5.08
CA HIS A 23 7.18 7.80 3.71
C HIS A 23 5.93 8.58 3.26
N ALA A 24 4.74 8.10 3.65
CA ALA A 24 3.50 8.81 3.39
C ALA A 24 3.45 10.15 4.12
N ALA A 25 3.89 10.20 5.38
CA ALA A 25 3.95 11.43 6.17
C ALA A 25 4.83 12.51 5.49
N VAL A 26 6.04 12.15 5.05
CA VAL A 26 6.94 13.07 4.30
C VAL A 26 6.27 13.60 3.03
N THR A 27 5.57 12.72 2.30
CA THR A 27 4.87 13.11 1.07
C THR A 27 3.72 14.07 1.36
N ILE A 28 2.93 13.80 2.41
CA ILE A 28 1.80 14.64 2.80
C ILE A 28 2.33 16.00 3.25
N SER A 29 3.32 16.04 4.15
CA SER A 29 3.87 17.30 4.66
C SER A 29 4.43 18.17 3.54
N ALA A 30 5.14 17.59 2.58
CA ALA A 30 5.66 18.32 1.42
C ALA A 30 4.55 18.87 0.50
N ARG A 31 3.40 18.19 0.41
CA ARG A 31 2.25 18.60 -0.42
C ARG A 31 1.28 19.54 0.30
N MET A 32 1.31 19.60 1.63
CA MET A 32 0.33 20.35 2.42
C MET A 32 0.20 21.84 2.04
N PRO A 33 1.28 22.61 1.79
CA PRO A 33 1.15 24.01 1.41
C PRO A 33 0.34 24.22 0.12
N VAL A 34 0.56 23.39 -0.91
CA VAL A 34 -0.16 23.50 -2.20
C VAL A 34 -1.59 22.97 -2.08
N LEU A 35 -1.80 21.90 -1.32
CA LEU A 35 -3.15 21.37 -1.06
C LEU A 35 -4.00 22.35 -0.25
N MET A 36 -3.42 23.00 0.77
CA MET A 36 -4.09 24.03 1.56
C MET A 36 -4.32 25.30 0.75
N ALA A 37 -3.39 25.69 -0.11
CA ALA A 37 -3.60 26.80 -1.04
C ALA A 37 -4.81 26.51 -1.95
N GLY A 38 -4.91 25.33 -2.57
CA GLY A 38 -6.07 24.96 -3.40
C GLY A 38 -7.39 24.85 -2.63
N LEU A 39 -7.36 24.57 -1.33
CA LEU A 39 -8.55 24.48 -0.47
C LEU A 39 -9.04 25.84 0.05
N ILE A 40 -8.11 26.76 0.34
CA ILE A 40 -8.38 28.05 0.98
C ILE A 40 -8.49 29.19 -0.06
N VAL A 41 -7.68 29.14 -1.13
CA VAL A 41 -7.68 30.10 -2.24
C VAL A 41 -7.65 29.34 -3.57
N PRO A 42 -8.80 29.17 -4.25
CA PRO A 42 -8.87 28.40 -5.49
C PRO A 42 -7.83 28.87 -6.50
N SER A 43 -6.90 27.98 -6.87
CA SER A 43 -5.84 28.27 -7.84
C SER A 43 -5.65 27.08 -8.77
N ALA A 44 -5.38 27.35 -10.05
CA ALA A 44 -5.18 26.31 -11.05
C ALA A 44 -4.02 25.37 -10.67
N ALA A 45 -2.94 25.92 -10.08
CA ALA A 45 -1.81 25.14 -9.59
C ALA A 45 -2.19 24.21 -8.41
N GLY A 46 -3.03 24.69 -7.47
CA GLY A 46 -3.53 23.88 -6.37
C GLY A 46 -4.41 22.71 -6.83
N TYR A 47 -5.30 22.96 -7.80
CA TYR A 47 -6.13 21.91 -8.40
C TYR A 47 -5.31 20.89 -9.20
N ALA A 48 -4.31 21.33 -9.96
CA ALA A 48 -3.43 20.44 -10.70
C ALA A 48 -2.67 19.50 -9.75
N ALA A 49 -2.07 20.04 -8.68
CA ALA A 49 -1.35 19.25 -7.68
C ALA A 49 -2.28 18.30 -6.90
N TRP A 50 -3.51 18.72 -6.59
CA TRP A 50 -4.51 17.84 -5.98
C TRP A 50 -4.89 16.68 -6.90
N THR A 51 -5.09 16.96 -8.19
CA THR A 51 -5.46 15.97 -9.20
C THR A 51 -4.33 14.97 -9.43
N GLU A 52 -3.08 15.43 -9.49
CA GLU A 52 -1.90 14.56 -9.56
C GLU A 52 -1.83 13.66 -8.32
N ALA A 53 -1.98 14.24 -7.12
CA ALA A 53 -1.93 13.48 -5.88
C ALA A 53 -3.07 12.45 -5.76
N TYR A 54 -4.26 12.78 -6.24
CA TYR A 54 -5.40 11.88 -6.28
C TYR A 54 -5.17 10.74 -7.28
N THR A 55 -4.74 11.06 -8.50
CA THR A 55 -4.44 10.08 -9.55
C THR A 55 -3.36 9.09 -9.09
N GLU A 56 -2.28 9.57 -8.47
CA GLU A 56 -1.23 8.71 -7.94
C GLU A 56 -1.74 7.70 -6.90
N LYS A 57 -2.67 8.13 -6.04
CA LYS A 57 -3.31 7.27 -5.02
C LYS A 57 -4.23 6.24 -5.68
N VAL A 58 -5.09 6.67 -6.61
CA VAL A 58 -6.03 5.78 -7.31
C VAL A 58 -5.28 4.70 -8.10
N GLU A 59 -4.20 5.06 -8.79
CA GLU A 59 -3.38 4.10 -9.52
C GLU A 59 -2.73 3.07 -8.58
N ALA A 60 -2.24 3.50 -7.41
CA ALA A 60 -1.68 2.58 -6.40
C ALA A 60 -2.72 1.59 -5.89
N VAL A 61 -3.94 2.07 -5.62
CA VAL A 61 -5.09 1.25 -5.21
C VAL A 61 -5.43 0.24 -6.29
N TRP A 62 -5.54 0.66 -7.55
CA TRP A 62 -5.89 -0.23 -8.66
C TRP A 62 -4.85 -1.32 -8.88
N LEU A 63 -3.55 -0.97 -8.84
CA LEU A 63 -2.46 -1.95 -8.89
C LEU A 63 -2.52 -2.92 -7.70
N GLY A 64 -2.87 -2.43 -6.51
CA GLY A 64 -3.05 -3.25 -5.31
C GLY A 64 -4.21 -4.23 -5.45
N VAL A 65 -5.35 -3.77 -5.97
CA VAL A 65 -6.54 -4.60 -6.25
C VAL A 65 -6.21 -5.69 -7.25
N MET A 66 -5.56 -5.36 -8.37
CA MET A 66 -5.18 -6.36 -9.38
C MET A 66 -4.20 -7.41 -8.82
N ALA A 67 -3.22 -6.98 -8.02
CA ALA A 67 -2.29 -7.87 -7.36
C ALA A 67 -2.98 -8.78 -6.32
N ALA A 68 -3.97 -8.24 -5.59
CA ALA A 68 -4.78 -9.01 -4.64
C ALA A 68 -5.64 -10.07 -5.35
N SER A 69 -6.32 -9.70 -6.43
CA SER A 69 -7.14 -10.61 -7.24
C SER A 69 -6.33 -11.77 -7.80
N ALA A 70 -5.13 -11.49 -8.35
CA ALA A 70 -4.23 -12.52 -8.83
C ALA A 70 -3.75 -13.45 -7.70
N ALA A 71 -3.42 -12.90 -6.53
CA ALA A 71 -2.98 -13.69 -5.37
C ALA A 71 -4.09 -14.58 -4.81
N TRP A 72 -5.34 -14.08 -4.76
CA TRP A 72 -6.51 -14.87 -4.39
C TRP A 72 -6.81 -15.98 -5.41
N GLY A 73 -6.71 -15.69 -6.71
CA GLY A 73 -6.86 -16.72 -7.75
C GLY A 73 -5.86 -17.87 -7.56
N ALA A 74 -4.60 -17.54 -7.26
CA ALA A 74 -3.59 -18.55 -6.94
C ALA A 74 -3.90 -19.32 -5.64
N ALA A 75 -4.43 -18.65 -4.61
CA ALA A 75 -4.82 -19.29 -3.35
C ALA A 75 -5.97 -20.28 -3.55
N MET A 76 -6.99 -19.90 -4.33
CA MET A 76 -8.13 -20.78 -4.66
C MET A 76 -7.68 -22.00 -5.47
N ALA A 77 -6.76 -21.82 -6.43
CA ALA A 77 -6.20 -22.92 -7.19
C ALA A 77 -5.41 -23.90 -6.30
N GLN A 78 -4.67 -23.41 -5.30
CA GLN A 78 -3.95 -24.25 -4.35
C GLN A 78 -4.88 -24.95 -3.35
N ALA A 79 -5.93 -24.27 -2.89
CA ALA A 79 -6.94 -24.82 -2.00
C ALA A 79 -7.68 -26.03 -2.61
N ALA A 80 -7.75 -26.13 -3.94
CA ALA A 80 -8.31 -27.30 -4.62
C ALA A 80 -7.53 -28.60 -4.38
N PHE A 81 -6.26 -28.50 -3.94
CA PHE A 81 -5.36 -29.65 -3.75
C PHE A 81 -4.92 -29.84 -2.29
N LEU A 82 -5.41 -29.03 -1.35
CA LEU A 82 -4.99 -29.06 0.05
C LEU A 82 -6.20 -29.08 0.99
N PRO A 83 -6.17 -29.86 2.09
CA PRO A 83 -7.23 -29.83 3.08
C PRO A 83 -7.30 -28.46 3.77
N PRO A 84 -8.51 -27.88 3.93
CA PRO A 84 -8.66 -26.55 4.52
C PRO A 84 -8.32 -26.58 6.01
N THR A 85 -7.49 -25.64 6.46
CA THR A 85 -7.20 -25.43 7.89
C THR A 85 -7.33 -23.94 8.24
N PRO A 86 -7.79 -23.58 9.46
CA PRO A 86 -7.87 -22.18 9.87
C PRO A 86 -6.52 -21.44 9.80
N MET A 87 -5.42 -22.15 10.10
CA MET A 87 -4.07 -21.59 10.02
C MET A 87 -3.63 -21.33 8.57
N GLY A 88 -3.89 -22.27 7.66
CA GLY A 88 -3.58 -22.08 6.23
C GLY A 88 -4.37 -20.93 5.62
N LEU A 89 -5.63 -20.75 6.03
CA LEU A 89 -6.43 -19.59 5.61
C LEU A 89 -5.81 -18.27 6.11
N ALA A 90 -5.39 -18.21 7.37
CA ALA A 90 -4.76 -17.02 7.94
C ALA A 90 -3.45 -16.66 7.23
N GLU A 91 -2.62 -17.67 6.90
CA GLU A 91 -1.38 -17.49 6.14
C GLU A 91 -1.67 -16.95 4.73
N GLU A 92 -2.67 -17.49 4.02
CA GLU A 92 -3.07 -17.01 2.68
C GLU A 92 -3.62 -15.59 2.70
N VAL A 93 -4.48 -15.25 3.68
CA VAL A 93 -4.97 -13.88 3.86
C VAL A 93 -3.82 -12.90 4.07
N MET A 94 -2.85 -13.26 4.93
CA MET A 94 -1.67 -12.42 5.17
C MET A 94 -0.78 -12.30 3.94
N ARG A 95 -0.64 -13.38 3.15
CA ARG A 95 0.10 -13.37 1.88
C ARG A 95 -0.55 -12.41 0.87
N VAL A 96 -1.86 -12.51 0.68
CA VAL A 96 -2.62 -11.63 -0.22
C VAL A 96 -2.51 -10.18 0.23
N ALA A 97 -2.73 -9.88 1.52
CA ALA A 97 -2.61 -8.53 2.05
C ALA A 97 -1.21 -7.94 1.82
N THR A 98 -0.16 -8.75 2.03
CA THR A 98 1.22 -8.32 1.78
C THR A 98 1.47 -8.01 0.31
N ILE A 99 0.95 -8.84 -0.62
CA ILE A 99 1.08 -8.62 -2.06
C ILE A 99 0.32 -7.36 -2.49
N ALA A 100 -0.91 -7.20 -2.04
CA ALA A 100 -1.78 -6.06 -2.34
C ALA A 100 -1.18 -4.73 -1.87
N ALA A 101 -0.46 -4.73 -0.76
CA ALA A 101 0.17 -3.52 -0.22
C ALA A 101 1.40 -3.06 -1.01
N LYS A 102 2.12 -3.96 -1.70
CA LYS A 102 3.42 -3.66 -2.37
C LYS A 102 3.39 -2.41 -3.26
N PRO A 103 2.40 -2.20 -4.15
CA PRO A 103 2.38 -1.03 -5.03
C PRO A 103 2.34 0.29 -4.25
N SER A 104 1.48 0.37 -3.23
CA SER A 104 1.35 1.53 -2.36
C SER A 104 2.65 1.83 -1.61
N ARG A 105 3.33 0.80 -1.08
CA ARG A 105 4.63 0.97 -0.39
C ARG A 105 5.70 1.50 -1.33
N ARG A 106 5.78 0.94 -2.54
CA ARG A 106 6.74 1.36 -3.57
C ARG A 106 6.52 2.83 -3.96
N LYS A 107 5.26 3.23 -4.19
CA LYS A 107 4.92 4.62 -4.51
C LYS A 107 5.20 5.58 -3.35
N ALA A 108 4.83 5.23 -2.12
CA ALA A 108 5.12 6.05 -0.94
C ALA A 108 6.63 6.32 -0.82
N LYS A 109 7.45 5.28 -0.96
CA LYS A 109 8.92 5.39 -0.92
C LYS A 109 9.48 6.25 -2.06
N ALA A 110 8.99 6.07 -3.28
CA ALA A 110 9.40 6.87 -4.43
C ALA A 110 9.06 8.36 -4.24
N ASN A 111 7.85 8.65 -3.76
CA ASN A 111 7.40 10.01 -3.47
C ASN A 111 8.23 10.65 -2.35
N ALA A 112 8.46 9.95 -1.25
CA ALA A 112 9.32 10.45 -0.17
C ALA A 112 10.73 10.79 -0.67
N ARG A 113 11.32 9.95 -1.54
CA ARG A 113 12.64 10.23 -2.16
C ARG A 113 12.63 11.44 -3.08
N ARG A 114 11.54 11.66 -3.83
CA ARG A 114 11.37 12.84 -4.69
C ARG A 114 11.36 14.13 -3.85
N TYR A 115 10.64 14.13 -2.74
CA TYR A 115 10.51 15.31 -1.86
C TYR A 115 11.69 15.51 -0.91
N ALA A 116 12.47 14.47 -0.59
CA ALA A 116 13.68 14.62 0.22
C ALA A 116 14.89 15.16 -0.57
N ARG A 117 14.81 15.21 -1.90
CA ARG A 117 15.88 15.69 -2.79
C ARG A 117 15.62 17.07 -3.38
N GLY A 118 14.41 17.61 -3.24
CA GLY A 118 14.05 18.97 -3.62
C GLY A 118 14.04 19.86 -2.38
#